data_AF-W2NWA1-F1
#
_entry.id   AF-W2NWA1-F1
#
_cell.length_a   1.000
_cell.length_b   1.000
_cell.length_c   1.000
_cell.angle_alpha   90.00
_cell.angle_beta   90.00
_cell.angle_gamma   90.00
#
_symmetry.space_group_name_H-M   'P 1'
#
loop_
_entity.id
_entity.type
_entity.pdbx_description
1 polymer ?
#
loop_
_entity_poly.entity_id
_entity_poly.type
_entity_poly.pdbx_seq_one_letter_code
_entity_poly.pdbx_strand_id
1 'polypeptide(L)'
;MENCEESRSRRSMNASVLVLTSRPLFEHVASFMDGLPLVVAKFARAQRYKPRLEGRYPSSRGLLPQLAVICDDFVVLAALLKLVNSYSWSYRNPETEFYGVIRCAVRFDKLSMLQWLEQNLDMNSYEFEVDLMDIAVGYTKGVKIMDWLLLHDSAMKQQVSAWALRLAAYNGELQKITWLHDHGFRGFSCTTADDAACAGHTNVLSFLLENRREGCSSRALDQAAAHGHIDVVRYLFSFIHDRTDAEQHRVIARASFAMTKAALSGHAEIVGFLGRRQCTPLNSTLLDVVAAGELQVLKELCRYSNEGCLVEARRRAKALGRADIAAFLRTQILPTAWACSLHRHSRSGPRRCQRKPKGI
;
A
#
# COMPACT_ATOMS: atom_id res chain seq x y z
N MET A 1 -28.20 -22.12 -72.87
CA MET A 1 -28.79 -21.04 -72.06
C MET A 1 -29.89 -21.67 -71.24
N GLU A 2 -29.63 -21.97 -69.96
CA GLU A 2 -30.62 -22.04 -68.87
C GLU A 2 -29.86 -22.41 -67.57
N ASN A 3 -28.83 -21.62 -67.28
CA ASN A 3 -28.23 -21.51 -65.95
C ASN A 3 -29.05 -20.49 -65.16
N CYS A 4 -30.33 -20.78 -64.85
CA CYS A 4 -31.15 -19.81 -64.11
C CYS A 4 -32.18 -20.36 -63.10
N GLU A 5 -32.27 -21.68 -62.86
CA GLU A 5 -33.29 -22.18 -61.90
C GLU A 5 -32.76 -22.92 -60.67
N GLU A 6 -31.55 -23.49 -60.66
CA GLU A 6 -31.03 -24.18 -59.46
C GLU A 6 -30.42 -23.26 -58.39
N SER A 7 -30.23 -21.97 -58.69
CA SER A 7 -29.62 -21.00 -57.78
C SER A 7 -30.61 -20.20 -56.92
N ARG A 8 -31.91 -20.56 -56.92
CA ARG A 8 -32.96 -19.79 -56.21
C ARG A 8 -33.62 -20.44 -55.00
N SER A 9 -33.17 -21.62 -54.55
CA SER A 9 -33.73 -22.25 -53.34
C SER A 9 -32.73 -22.51 -52.20
N ARG A 10 -31.54 -21.91 -52.23
CA ARG A 10 -30.76 -21.71 -50.99
C ARG A 10 -31.06 -20.32 -50.47
N ARG A 11 -32.32 -20.12 -50.03
CA ARG A 11 -32.61 -19.11 -49.01
C ARG A 11 -31.55 -19.30 -47.95
N SER A 12 -30.75 -18.26 -47.69
CA SER A 12 -29.83 -18.18 -46.57
C SER A 12 -30.58 -18.71 -45.36
N MET A 13 -30.37 -19.99 -45.03
CA MET A 13 -31.01 -20.58 -43.87
C MET A 13 -30.40 -19.80 -42.73
N ASN A 14 -31.27 -19.08 -42.02
CA ASN A 14 -30.86 -18.32 -40.85
C ASN A 14 -30.03 -19.27 -39.97
N ALA A 15 -28.91 -18.81 -39.39
CA ALA A 15 -27.96 -19.70 -38.72
C ALA A 15 -28.65 -20.61 -37.66
N SER A 16 -29.72 -20.11 -37.05
CA SER A 16 -30.63 -20.84 -36.17
C SER A 16 -31.32 -22.06 -36.82
N VAL A 17 -31.76 -21.96 -38.07
CA VAL A 17 -32.39 -23.06 -38.82
C VAL A 17 -31.36 -24.13 -39.19
N LEU A 18 -30.14 -23.73 -39.57
CA LEU A 18 -29.04 -24.66 -39.86
C LEU A 18 -28.65 -25.49 -38.63
N VAL A 19 -28.66 -24.86 -37.45
CA VAL A 19 -28.36 -25.56 -36.18
C VAL A 19 -29.48 -26.52 -35.81
N LEU A 20 -30.75 -26.12 -35.95
CA LEU A 20 -31.90 -26.97 -35.57
C LEU A 20 -32.17 -28.14 -36.53
N THR A 21 -31.71 -28.03 -37.78
CA THR A 21 -31.99 -29.05 -38.83
C THR A 21 -30.86 -30.04 -39.03
N SER A 22 -29.64 -29.73 -38.59
CA SER A 22 -28.51 -30.64 -38.65
C SER A 22 -28.41 -31.43 -37.35
N ARG A 23 -28.77 -32.72 -37.37
CA ARG A 23 -28.73 -33.59 -36.18
C ARG A 23 -27.36 -33.61 -35.47
N PRO A 24 -26.21 -33.70 -36.16
CA PRO A 24 -24.91 -33.63 -35.49
C PRO A 24 -24.62 -32.26 -34.86
N LEU A 25 -25.01 -31.16 -35.51
CA LEU A 25 -24.84 -29.79 -34.98
C LEU A 25 -25.80 -29.53 -33.83
N PHE A 26 -27.03 -30.01 -33.92
CA PHE A 26 -28.02 -29.97 -32.86
C PHE A 26 -27.59 -30.84 -31.68
N GLU A 27 -27.02 -32.02 -31.90
CA GLU A 27 -26.44 -32.86 -30.84
C GLU A 27 -25.15 -32.25 -30.27
N HIS A 28 -24.32 -31.56 -31.06
CA HIS A 28 -23.16 -30.82 -30.55
C HIS A 28 -23.57 -29.61 -29.72
N VAL A 29 -24.57 -28.86 -30.19
CA VAL A 29 -25.13 -27.71 -29.50
C VAL A 29 -25.92 -28.18 -28.28
N ALA A 30 -26.74 -29.23 -28.38
CA ALA A 30 -27.49 -29.83 -27.28
C ALA A 30 -26.57 -30.49 -26.24
N SER A 31 -25.49 -31.17 -26.64
CA SER A 31 -24.49 -31.71 -25.70
C SER A 31 -23.57 -30.64 -25.12
N PHE A 32 -23.39 -29.50 -25.80
CA PHE A 32 -22.88 -28.27 -25.21
C PHE A 32 -23.93 -27.60 -24.29
N MET A 33 -25.22 -27.84 -24.53
CA MET A 33 -26.36 -27.26 -23.83
C MET A 33 -26.94 -28.12 -22.71
N ASP A 34 -26.52 -29.37 -22.57
CA ASP A 34 -26.88 -30.26 -21.45
C ASP A 34 -26.15 -29.88 -20.14
N GLY A 35 -25.39 -28.78 -20.13
CA GLY A 35 -24.57 -28.35 -18.99
C GLY A 35 -24.51 -26.84 -18.72
N LEU A 36 -25.56 -26.08 -19.04
CA LEU A 36 -25.81 -24.66 -18.69
C LEU A 36 -25.38 -23.54 -19.68
N PRO A 37 -26.05 -23.45 -20.84
CA PRO A 37 -25.99 -22.29 -21.74
C PRO A 37 -26.37 -20.99 -21.04
N LEU A 38 -27.31 -21.04 -20.09
CA LEU A 38 -27.75 -19.88 -19.32
C LEU A 38 -26.67 -19.37 -18.36
N VAL A 39 -25.82 -20.26 -17.83
CA VAL A 39 -24.69 -19.88 -16.97
C VAL A 39 -23.58 -19.28 -17.82
N VAL A 40 -23.15 -19.96 -18.88
CA VAL A 40 -22.12 -19.46 -19.80
C VAL A 40 -22.58 -18.17 -20.50
N ALA A 41 -23.86 -18.02 -20.86
CA ALA A 41 -24.40 -16.77 -21.42
C ALA A 41 -24.58 -15.65 -20.38
N LYS A 42 -24.97 -15.96 -19.13
CA LYS A 42 -24.90 -14.99 -18.01
C LYS A 42 -23.46 -14.55 -17.76
N PHE A 43 -22.48 -15.43 -17.98
CA PHE A 43 -21.07 -15.18 -17.78
C PHE A 43 -20.38 -14.44 -18.92
N ALA A 44 -20.73 -14.74 -20.17
CA ALA A 44 -20.34 -13.96 -21.33
C ALA A 44 -20.86 -12.52 -21.22
N ARG A 45 -22.03 -12.32 -20.57
CA ARG A 45 -22.49 -11.00 -20.15
C ARG A 45 -21.69 -10.45 -18.96
N ALA A 46 -21.16 -11.28 -18.08
CA ALA A 46 -20.25 -10.89 -17.01
C ALA A 46 -18.82 -10.53 -17.46
N GLN A 47 -18.43 -10.80 -18.71
CA GLN A 47 -17.27 -10.12 -19.31
C GLN A 47 -17.45 -8.59 -19.34
N ARG A 48 -18.68 -8.07 -19.28
CA ARG A 48 -18.97 -6.64 -19.08
C ARG A 48 -18.76 -6.18 -17.63
N TYR A 49 -18.77 -7.11 -16.68
CA TYR A 49 -18.46 -6.89 -15.27
C TYR A 49 -17.00 -7.16 -14.94
N LYS A 50 -16.12 -7.44 -15.93
CA LYS A 50 -14.67 -7.36 -15.73
C LYS A 50 -14.46 -5.99 -15.09
N PRO A 51 -14.18 -5.90 -13.77
CA PRO A 51 -13.82 -4.63 -13.19
C PRO A 51 -12.64 -4.11 -14.02
N ARG A 52 -12.32 -2.82 -13.97
CA ARG A 52 -11.06 -2.32 -14.53
C ARG A 52 -9.89 -2.95 -13.74
N LEU A 53 -9.67 -4.26 -13.92
CA LEU A 53 -8.70 -5.11 -13.26
C LEU A 53 -7.42 -4.95 -14.06
N GLU A 54 -6.62 -3.98 -13.66
CA GLU A 54 -5.22 -3.92 -14.07
C GLU A 54 -4.47 -5.04 -13.33
N GLY A 55 -3.91 -6.02 -14.06
CA GLY A 55 -3.01 -7.04 -13.50
C GLY A 55 -3.28 -8.51 -13.89
N ARG A 56 -2.57 -9.41 -13.19
CA ARG A 56 -2.43 -10.87 -13.45
C ARG A 56 -3.65 -11.75 -13.08
N TYR A 57 -4.78 -11.18 -12.64
CA TYR A 57 -5.96 -11.92 -12.18
C TYR A 57 -7.28 -11.40 -12.79
N PRO A 58 -8.26 -12.26 -13.09
CA PRO A 58 -8.22 -13.73 -13.07
C PRO A 58 -7.30 -14.34 -14.15
N SER A 59 -6.79 -15.55 -13.93
CA SER A 59 -6.00 -16.27 -14.92
C SER A 59 -6.88 -16.78 -16.07
N SER A 60 -6.30 -16.98 -17.25
CA SER A 60 -7.02 -17.56 -18.40
C SER A 60 -7.47 -19.00 -18.10
N ARG A 61 -6.61 -19.80 -17.47
CA ARG A 61 -6.96 -21.10 -16.92
C ARG A 61 -7.81 -20.93 -15.66
N GLY A 62 -8.94 -21.60 -15.59
CA GLY A 62 -9.93 -21.51 -14.51
C GLY A 62 -10.67 -20.19 -14.40
N LEU A 63 -10.73 -19.44 -15.51
CA LEU A 63 -11.40 -18.15 -15.58
C LEU A 63 -12.86 -18.19 -15.09
N LEU A 64 -13.64 -19.19 -15.50
CA LEU A 64 -15.08 -19.24 -15.19
C LEU A 64 -15.34 -19.54 -13.70
N PRO A 65 -14.72 -20.55 -13.07
CA PRO A 65 -14.86 -20.71 -11.62
C PRO A 65 -14.34 -19.50 -10.82
N GLN A 66 -13.23 -18.88 -11.25
CA GLN A 66 -12.67 -17.72 -10.54
C GLN A 66 -13.60 -16.51 -10.57
N LEU A 67 -14.21 -16.20 -11.71
CA LEU A 67 -15.15 -15.10 -11.83
C LEU A 67 -16.47 -15.41 -11.08
N ALA A 68 -16.89 -16.67 -10.98
CA ALA A 68 -18.03 -17.07 -10.15
C ALA A 68 -17.76 -16.81 -8.66
N VAL A 69 -16.54 -17.12 -8.19
CA VAL A 69 -16.09 -16.78 -6.83
C VAL A 69 -16.07 -15.26 -6.61
N ILE A 70 -15.55 -14.48 -7.55
CA ILE A 70 -15.54 -13.00 -7.43
C ILE A 70 -16.96 -12.45 -7.26
N CYS A 71 -17.92 -13.00 -7.99
CA CYS A 71 -19.31 -12.58 -7.99
C CYS A 71 -20.16 -13.17 -6.85
N ASP A 72 -19.59 -14.02 -5.98
CA ASP A 72 -20.32 -14.81 -4.99
C ASP A 72 -21.46 -15.68 -5.60
N ASP A 73 -21.28 -16.19 -6.83
CA ASP A 73 -22.28 -17.02 -7.51
C ASP A 73 -22.08 -18.52 -7.24
N PHE A 74 -22.63 -18.99 -6.12
CA PHE A 74 -22.58 -20.40 -5.72
C PHE A 74 -23.26 -21.33 -6.73
N VAL A 75 -24.31 -20.84 -7.41
CA VAL A 75 -25.08 -21.65 -8.36
C VAL A 75 -24.23 -21.95 -9.57
N VAL A 76 -23.57 -20.93 -10.12
CA VAL A 76 -22.64 -21.07 -11.24
C VAL A 76 -21.44 -21.93 -10.87
N LEU A 77 -20.88 -21.73 -9.67
CA LEU A 77 -19.73 -22.50 -9.21
C LEU A 77 -20.07 -24.00 -9.08
N ALA A 78 -21.22 -24.34 -8.48
CA ALA A 78 -21.70 -25.72 -8.36
C ALA A 78 -21.98 -26.36 -9.73
N ALA A 79 -22.54 -25.57 -10.64
CA ALA A 79 -22.79 -25.92 -12.03
C ALA A 79 -21.49 -26.33 -12.76
N LEU A 80 -20.46 -25.49 -12.66
CA LEU A 80 -19.15 -25.73 -13.26
C LEU A 80 -18.46 -26.95 -12.66
N LEU A 81 -18.61 -27.19 -11.35
CA LEU A 81 -18.04 -28.37 -10.71
C LEU A 81 -18.66 -29.67 -11.24
N LYS A 82 -19.99 -29.71 -11.37
CA LYS A 82 -20.70 -30.85 -11.97
C LYS A 82 -20.23 -31.12 -13.39
N LEU A 83 -20.05 -30.06 -14.18
CA LEU A 83 -19.54 -30.15 -15.55
C LEU A 83 -18.14 -30.78 -15.58
N VAL A 84 -17.20 -30.30 -14.75
CA VAL A 84 -15.83 -30.83 -14.74
C VAL A 84 -15.79 -32.31 -14.32
N ASN A 85 -16.71 -32.73 -13.45
CA ASN A 85 -16.80 -34.12 -12.98
C ASN A 85 -17.50 -35.05 -13.97
N SER A 86 -18.35 -34.54 -14.87
CA SER A 86 -19.12 -35.37 -15.81
C SER A 86 -18.41 -35.68 -17.13
N TYR A 87 -17.37 -34.92 -17.50
CA TYR A 87 -16.67 -35.10 -18.79
C TYR A 87 -15.32 -35.84 -18.64
N SER A 88 -15.02 -36.68 -19.64
CA SER A 88 -13.77 -37.43 -19.76
C SER A 88 -12.56 -36.51 -19.99
N TRP A 89 -11.36 -36.96 -19.58
CA TRP A 89 -10.11 -36.20 -19.61
C TRP A 89 -9.68 -35.73 -21.02
N SER A 90 -10.28 -36.27 -22.09
CA SER A 90 -9.91 -35.99 -23.49
C SER A 90 -10.41 -34.64 -24.03
N TYR A 91 -11.36 -33.97 -23.38
CA TYR A 91 -11.82 -32.63 -23.77
C TYR A 91 -12.05 -31.74 -22.55
N ARG A 92 -11.00 -31.07 -22.06
CA ARG A 92 -11.10 -30.05 -21.00
C ARG A 92 -10.92 -28.66 -21.59
N ASN A 93 -11.94 -27.82 -21.46
CA ASN A 93 -11.80 -26.38 -21.69
C ASN A 93 -11.00 -25.78 -20.52
N PRO A 94 -9.81 -25.19 -20.75
CA PRO A 94 -8.99 -24.61 -19.70
C PRO A 94 -9.72 -23.57 -18.84
N GLU A 95 -10.70 -22.87 -19.39
CA GLU A 95 -11.47 -21.84 -18.69
C GLU A 95 -12.43 -22.40 -17.63
N THR A 96 -12.84 -23.66 -17.77
CA THR A 96 -13.77 -24.34 -16.86
C THR A 96 -13.08 -25.06 -15.70
N GLU A 97 -11.76 -25.18 -15.73
CA GLU A 97 -10.99 -25.91 -14.71
C GLU A 97 -10.99 -25.18 -13.36
N PHE A 98 -10.96 -25.93 -12.24
CA PHE A 98 -10.91 -25.33 -10.89
C PHE A 98 -9.50 -24.87 -10.47
N TYR A 99 -8.70 -24.43 -11.45
CA TYR A 99 -7.37 -23.89 -11.22
C TYR A 99 -7.42 -22.49 -10.62
N GLY A 100 -6.61 -22.21 -9.59
CA GLY A 100 -6.48 -20.89 -8.97
C GLY A 100 -7.73 -20.37 -8.24
N VAL A 101 -8.74 -21.22 -8.03
CA VAL A 101 -10.03 -20.83 -7.44
C VAL A 101 -9.88 -20.48 -5.97
N ILE A 102 -9.10 -21.25 -5.21
CA ILE A 102 -8.80 -20.96 -3.80
C ILE A 102 -8.00 -19.66 -3.70
N ARG A 103 -6.97 -19.48 -4.53
CA ARG A 103 -6.21 -18.22 -4.58
C ARG A 103 -7.09 -17.02 -4.90
N CYS A 104 -8.03 -17.17 -5.84
CA CYS A 104 -9.00 -16.14 -6.15
C CYS A 104 -9.88 -15.82 -4.93
N ALA A 105 -10.42 -16.85 -4.27
CA ALA A 105 -11.26 -16.68 -3.08
C ALA A 105 -10.51 -15.98 -1.93
N VAL A 106 -9.25 -16.36 -1.68
CA VAL A 106 -8.38 -15.68 -0.70
C VAL A 106 -8.15 -14.22 -1.09
N ARG A 107 -7.75 -13.95 -2.34
CA ARG A 107 -7.44 -12.58 -2.81
C ARG A 107 -8.64 -11.63 -2.69
N PHE A 108 -9.84 -12.11 -2.92
CA PHE A 108 -11.07 -11.30 -2.88
C PHE A 108 -11.84 -11.43 -1.56
N ASP A 109 -11.21 -11.98 -0.52
CA ASP A 109 -11.77 -12.06 0.83
C ASP A 109 -13.09 -12.86 0.92
N LYS A 110 -13.21 -13.95 0.14
CA LYS A 110 -14.44 -14.73 -0.02
C LYS A 110 -14.48 -15.96 0.89
N LEU A 111 -14.59 -15.74 2.20
CA LEU A 111 -14.63 -16.84 3.19
C LEU A 111 -15.75 -17.85 2.92
N SER A 112 -16.97 -17.38 2.61
CA SER A 112 -18.11 -18.26 2.33
C SER A 112 -17.87 -19.15 1.10
N MET A 113 -17.15 -18.64 0.10
CA MET A 113 -16.75 -19.43 -1.07
C MET A 113 -15.67 -20.45 -0.71
N LEU A 114 -14.70 -20.10 0.14
CA LEU A 114 -13.70 -21.06 0.64
C LEU A 114 -14.37 -22.22 1.38
N GLN A 115 -15.33 -21.93 2.27
CA GLN A 115 -16.09 -22.95 2.99
C GLN A 115 -16.91 -23.83 2.05
N TRP A 116 -17.49 -23.25 1.00
CA TRP A 116 -18.18 -24.03 -0.02
C TRP A 116 -17.21 -24.93 -0.79
N LEU A 117 -16.03 -24.41 -1.17
CA LEU A 117 -15.00 -25.19 -1.87
C LEU A 117 -14.49 -26.34 -1.01
N GLU A 118 -14.28 -26.11 0.29
CA GLU A 118 -13.89 -27.13 1.28
C GLU A 118 -14.90 -28.29 1.34
N GLN A 119 -16.19 -27.99 1.27
CA GLN A 119 -17.25 -29.02 1.31
C GLN A 119 -17.38 -29.80 0.00
N ASN A 120 -16.92 -29.25 -1.12
CA ASN A 120 -17.20 -29.78 -2.46
C ASN A 120 -15.94 -30.26 -3.22
N LEU A 121 -14.74 -29.93 -2.75
CA LEU A 121 -13.46 -30.34 -3.34
C LEU A 121 -12.65 -31.19 -2.34
N ASP A 122 -11.84 -32.11 -2.86
CA ASP A 122 -10.87 -32.86 -2.04
C ASP A 122 -9.64 -31.99 -1.76
N MET A 123 -9.66 -31.32 -0.61
CA MET A 123 -8.58 -30.44 -0.17
C MET A 123 -7.25 -31.17 0.05
N ASN A 124 -7.26 -32.48 0.32
CA ASN A 124 -6.01 -33.24 0.52
C ASN A 124 -5.22 -33.41 -0.79
N SER A 125 -5.91 -33.36 -1.93
CA SER A 125 -5.31 -33.44 -3.26
C SER A 125 -4.85 -32.07 -3.80
N TYR A 126 -5.23 -30.98 -3.13
CA TYR A 126 -4.93 -29.63 -3.56
C TYR A 126 -3.55 -29.19 -3.07
N GLU A 127 -2.66 -28.86 -4.01
CA GLU A 127 -1.36 -28.25 -3.67
C GLU A 127 -1.53 -26.75 -3.45
N PHE A 128 -1.38 -26.32 -2.20
CA PHE A 128 -1.47 -24.91 -1.83
C PHE A 128 -0.26 -24.12 -2.37
N GLU A 129 -0.55 -22.95 -2.93
CA GLU A 129 0.47 -22.05 -3.46
C GLU A 129 1.29 -21.44 -2.31
N VAL A 130 2.61 -21.40 -2.45
CA VAL A 130 3.55 -21.00 -1.39
C VAL A 130 3.35 -19.55 -0.92
N ASP A 131 2.86 -18.65 -1.79
CA ASP A 131 2.63 -17.24 -1.48
C ASP A 131 1.19 -16.93 -1.03
N LEU A 132 0.36 -17.95 -0.76
CA LEU A 132 -1.04 -17.75 -0.41
C LEU A 132 -1.22 -16.97 0.91
N MET A 133 -0.30 -17.12 1.87
CA MET A 133 -0.28 -16.27 3.08
C MET A 133 -0.07 -14.81 2.74
N ASP A 134 0.88 -14.52 1.84
CA ASP A 134 1.23 -13.15 1.47
C ASP A 134 0.02 -12.44 0.85
N ILE A 135 -0.76 -13.17 0.06
CA ILE A 135 -2.01 -12.68 -0.50
C ILE A 135 -3.05 -12.46 0.59
N ALA A 136 -3.20 -13.42 1.51
CA ALA A 136 -4.15 -13.27 2.61
C ALA A 136 -3.81 -12.02 3.44
N VAL A 137 -2.55 -11.89 3.86
CA VAL A 137 -2.05 -10.73 4.60
C VAL A 137 -2.27 -9.44 3.82
N GLY A 138 -1.98 -9.40 2.51
CA GLY A 138 -2.05 -8.17 1.73
C GLY A 138 -3.45 -7.71 1.30
N TYR A 139 -4.42 -8.64 1.14
CA TYR A 139 -5.69 -8.33 0.46
C TYR A 139 -6.96 -8.67 1.25
N THR A 140 -6.89 -9.53 2.27
CA THR A 140 -8.09 -9.96 3.03
C THR A 140 -8.46 -8.97 4.13
N LYS A 141 -9.66 -9.10 4.72
CA LYS A 141 -10.03 -8.34 5.92
C LYS A 141 -9.89 -9.20 7.16
N GLY A 142 -9.11 -8.73 8.13
CA GLY A 142 -8.87 -9.44 9.37
C GLY A 142 -8.07 -10.74 9.15
N VAL A 143 -8.33 -11.74 9.97
CA VAL A 143 -7.49 -12.96 10.07
C VAL A 143 -8.22 -14.26 9.73
N LYS A 144 -9.54 -14.24 9.49
CA LYS A 144 -10.34 -15.46 9.33
C LYS A 144 -9.88 -16.35 8.17
N ILE A 145 -9.46 -15.74 7.06
CA ILE A 145 -8.91 -16.50 5.93
C ILE A 145 -7.52 -17.02 6.26
N MET A 146 -6.74 -16.29 7.06
CA MET A 146 -5.42 -16.74 7.53
C MET A 146 -5.55 -17.95 8.48
N ASP A 147 -6.55 -17.94 9.37
CA ASP A 147 -6.93 -19.09 10.20
C ASP A 147 -7.32 -20.30 9.33
N TRP A 148 -8.15 -20.06 8.31
CA TRP A 148 -8.57 -21.12 7.38
C TRP A 148 -7.38 -21.73 6.63
N LEU A 149 -6.42 -20.90 6.20
CA LEU A 149 -5.20 -21.38 5.53
C LEU A 149 -4.34 -22.26 6.45
N LEU A 150 -4.09 -21.83 7.69
CA LEU A 150 -3.30 -22.62 8.64
C LEU A 150 -3.97 -23.95 9.01
N LEU A 151 -5.31 -23.98 9.05
CA LEU A 151 -6.05 -25.21 9.33
C LEU A 151 -5.87 -26.27 8.23
N HIS A 152 -5.78 -25.83 6.97
CA HIS A 152 -5.76 -26.73 5.81
C HIS A 152 -4.36 -27.00 5.25
N ASP A 153 -3.38 -26.14 5.54
CA ASP A 153 -1.99 -26.34 5.19
C ASP A 153 -1.12 -26.35 6.45
N SER A 154 -0.99 -27.53 7.07
CA SER A 154 -0.11 -27.71 8.23
C SER A 154 1.38 -27.63 7.89
N ALA A 155 1.74 -27.79 6.61
CA ALA A 155 3.11 -27.68 6.10
C ALA A 155 3.48 -26.25 5.68
N MET A 156 2.56 -25.31 5.87
CA MET A 156 2.70 -23.93 5.46
C MET A 156 3.96 -23.31 6.05
N LYS A 157 4.80 -22.75 5.17
CA LYS A 157 6.00 -22.05 5.62
C LYS A 157 5.59 -20.87 6.49
N GLN A 158 6.03 -20.87 7.75
CA GLN A 158 5.83 -19.76 8.69
C GLN A 158 6.75 -18.56 8.36
N GLN A 159 6.74 -18.15 7.10
CA GLN A 159 7.52 -17.07 6.55
C GLN A 159 6.64 -16.26 5.62
N VAL A 160 6.42 -15.01 5.97
CA VAL A 160 5.69 -14.03 5.13
C VAL A 160 6.73 -13.14 4.45
N SER A 161 6.47 -12.73 3.21
CA SER A 161 7.37 -11.79 2.55
C SER A 161 7.40 -10.44 3.26
N ALA A 162 8.55 -9.77 3.18
CA ALA A 162 8.70 -8.42 3.70
C ALA A 162 7.67 -7.46 3.08
N TRP A 163 7.29 -7.66 1.81
CA TRP A 163 6.29 -6.83 1.14
C TRP A 163 4.91 -6.94 1.79
N ALA A 164 4.41 -8.16 2.04
CA ALA A 164 3.08 -8.34 2.62
C ALA A 164 3.02 -7.78 4.06
N LEU A 165 4.06 -8.00 4.87
CA LEU A 165 4.16 -7.43 6.22
C LEU A 165 4.19 -5.89 6.21
N ARG A 166 4.98 -5.31 5.29
CA ARG A 166 5.07 -3.86 5.13
C ARG A 166 3.74 -3.26 4.68
N LEU A 167 3.03 -3.92 3.76
CA LEU A 167 1.71 -3.48 3.32
C LEU A 167 0.69 -3.52 4.47
N ALA A 168 0.65 -4.60 5.26
CA ALA A 168 -0.22 -4.69 6.43
C ALA A 168 0.11 -3.60 7.47
N ALA A 169 1.40 -3.32 7.69
CA ALA A 169 1.85 -2.28 8.60
C ALA A 169 1.49 -0.87 8.10
N TYR A 170 1.68 -0.61 6.81
CA TYR A 170 1.31 0.63 6.16
C TYR A 170 -0.20 0.87 6.16
N ASN A 171 -1.01 -0.19 6.12
CA ASN A 171 -2.48 -0.10 6.18
C ASN A 171 -3.02 -0.07 7.62
N GLY A 172 -2.17 -0.19 8.64
CA GLY A 172 -2.58 -0.13 10.04
C GLY A 172 -3.28 -1.39 10.55
N GLU A 173 -3.05 -2.53 9.90
CA GLU A 173 -3.74 -3.80 10.18
C GLU A 173 -3.16 -4.53 11.40
N LEU A 174 -3.33 -3.92 12.57
CA LEU A 174 -2.81 -4.44 13.84
C LEU A 174 -3.23 -5.90 14.08
N GLN A 175 -4.50 -6.25 13.82
CA GLN A 175 -5.00 -7.62 14.04
C GLN A 175 -4.21 -8.67 13.24
N LYS A 176 -3.83 -8.38 11.99
CA LYS A 176 -3.03 -9.31 11.19
C LYS A 176 -1.60 -9.39 11.71
N ILE A 177 -1.03 -8.27 12.12
CA ILE A 177 0.33 -8.20 12.66
C ILE A 177 0.46 -8.95 13.98
N THR A 178 -0.50 -8.78 14.90
CA THR A 178 -0.54 -9.52 16.16
C THR A 178 -0.70 -11.00 15.89
N TRP A 179 -1.62 -11.38 15.02
CA TRP A 179 -1.85 -12.78 14.65
C TRP A 179 -0.60 -13.43 14.06
N LEU A 180 0.10 -12.76 13.14
CA LEU A 180 1.34 -13.26 12.55
C LEU A 180 2.44 -13.42 13.61
N HIS A 181 2.53 -12.49 14.56
CA HIS A 181 3.47 -12.59 15.68
C HIS A 181 3.14 -13.78 16.58
N ASP A 182 1.89 -13.93 17.00
CA ASP A 182 1.42 -14.96 17.93
C ASP A 182 1.58 -16.38 17.35
N HIS A 183 1.42 -16.53 16.02
CA HIS A 183 1.62 -17.78 15.30
C HIS A 183 3.08 -18.01 14.85
N GLY A 184 4.02 -17.18 15.30
CA GLY A 184 5.45 -17.39 15.08
C GLY A 184 5.95 -17.10 13.66
N PHE A 185 5.19 -16.39 12.83
CA PHE A 185 5.63 -16.05 11.47
C PHE A 185 6.88 -15.17 11.48
N ARG A 186 7.81 -15.52 10.59
CA ARG A 186 9.05 -14.78 10.35
C ARG A 186 8.89 -13.84 9.14
N GLY A 187 9.82 -12.89 9.00
CA GLY A 187 9.86 -11.93 7.89
C GLY A 187 9.76 -10.47 8.33
N PHE A 188 9.47 -10.22 9.61
CA PHE A 188 9.48 -8.87 10.19
C PHE A 188 10.88 -8.26 10.11
N SER A 189 10.91 -6.95 9.87
CA SER A 189 12.14 -6.17 9.82
C SER A 189 11.90 -4.76 10.33
N CYS A 190 12.97 -3.99 10.52
CA CYS A 190 12.84 -2.57 10.88
C CYS A 190 12.03 -1.76 9.85
N THR A 191 12.02 -2.18 8.57
CA THR A 191 11.21 -1.53 7.53
C THR A 191 9.71 -1.69 7.72
N THR A 192 9.27 -2.73 8.44
CA THR A 192 7.86 -2.92 8.79
C THR A 192 7.40 -1.84 9.78
N ALA A 193 8.22 -1.55 10.80
CA ALA A 193 7.97 -0.47 11.75
C ALA A 193 8.09 0.91 11.08
N ASP A 194 9.07 1.08 10.18
CA ASP A 194 9.22 2.33 9.42
C ASP A 194 7.99 2.65 8.57
N ASP A 195 7.38 1.65 7.91
CA ASP A 195 6.19 1.85 7.10
C ASP A 195 4.93 2.12 7.94
N ALA A 196 4.79 1.50 9.12
CA ALA A 196 3.75 1.87 10.09
C ALA A 196 3.91 3.32 10.56
N ALA A 197 5.15 3.75 10.84
CA ALA A 197 5.44 5.13 11.23
C ALA A 197 5.18 6.13 10.10
N CYS A 198 5.52 5.75 8.86
CA CYS A 198 5.28 6.53 7.65
C CYS A 198 3.79 6.80 7.43
N ALA A 199 2.92 5.80 7.69
CA ALA A 199 1.46 5.91 7.54
C ALA A 199 0.74 6.43 8.79
N GLY A 200 1.45 6.68 9.90
CA GLY A 200 0.87 7.26 11.11
C GLY A 200 0.20 6.25 12.05
N HIS A 201 0.46 4.95 11.89
CA HIS A 201 -0.17 3.89 12.68
C HIS A 201 0.57 3.64 14.00
N THR A 202 0.34 4.51 14.98
CA THR A 202 0.98 4.44 16.31
C THR A 202 0.72 3.12 17.03
N ASN A 203 -0.46 2.52 16.88
CA ASN A 203 -0.84 1.23 17.48
C ASN A 203 -0.04 0.05 16.92
N VAL A 204 0.18 0.01 15.60
CA VAL A 204 1.02 -1.00 14.95
C VAL A 204 2.48 -0.80 15.35
N LEU A 205 2.93 0.45 15.32
CA LEU A 205 4.30 0.80 15.69
C LEU A 205 4.60 0.44 17.16
N SER A 206 3.68 0.74 18.08
CA SER A 206 3.88 0.42 19.50
C SER A 206 3.99 -1.08 19.71
N PHE A 207 3.07 -1.85 19.11
CA PHE A 207 3.12 -3.30 19.16
C PHE A 207 4.46 -3.86 18.64
N LEU A 208 4.93 -3.38 17.48
CA LEU A 208 6.18 -3.84 16.88
C LEU A 208 7.40 -3.52 17.74
N LEU A 209 7.46 -2.33 18.37
CA LEU A 209 8.59 -1.89 19.19
C LEU A 209 8.61 -2.51 20.60
N GLU A 210 7.44 -2.83 21.14
CA GLU A 210 7.30 -3.44 22.47
C GLU A 210 7.52 -4.96 22.42
N ASN A 211 6.97 -5.64 21.42
CA ASN A 211 6.92 -7.10 21.37
C ASN A 211 8.01 -7.72 20.49
N ARG A 212 8.75 -6.91 19.71
CA ARG A 212 9.80 -7.41 18.82
C ARG A 212 11.13 -6.70 18.98
N ARG A 213 12.19 -7.31 18.41
CA ARG A 213 13.59 -6.89 18.60
C ARG A 213 14.19 -6.19 17.38
N GLU A 214 13.54 -6.25 16.21
CA GLU A 214 14.05 -5.62 14.97
C GLU A 214 14.06 -4.08 15.07
N GLY A 215 13.22 -3.51 15.93
CA GLY A 215 13.14 -2.08 16.18
C GLY A 215 12.67 -1.28 14.95
N CYS A 216 13.00 0.00 14.92
CA CYS A 216 12.80 0.89 13.78
C CYS A 216 14.12 1.54 13.35
N SER A 217 14.18 2.01 12.10
CA SER A 217 15.33 2.80 11.65
C SER A 217 15.10 4.29 11.90
N SER A 218 16.09 5.14 11.57
CA SER A 218 15.88 6.59 11.61
C SER A 218 14.80 7.06 10.62
N ARG A 219 14.50 6.26 9.59
CA ARG A 219 13.47 6.57 8.61
C ARG A 219 12.09 6.64 9.24
N ALA A 220 11.80 5.88 10.29
CA ALA A 220 10.51 5.95 10.98
C ALA A 220 10.21 7.38 11.46
N LEU A 221 11.16 8.01 12.16
CA LEU A 221 11.00 9.38 12.67
C LEU A 221 10.95 10.39 11.52
N ASP A 222 11.82 10.23 10.51
CA ASP A 222 11.88 11.14 9.36
C ASP A 222 10.59 11.12 8.54
N GLN A 223 10.04 9.94 8.27
CA GLN A 223 8.81 9.77 7.48
C GLN A 223 7.57 10.19 8.28
N ALA A 224 7.49 9.85 9.56
CA ALA A 224 6.41 10.33 10.42
C ALA A 224 6.40 11.87 10.49
N ALA A 225 7.57 12.49 10.58
CA ALA A 225 7.71 13.94 10.57
C ALA A 225 7.36 14.54 9.20
N ALA A 226 7.75 13.89 8.09
CA ALA A 226 7.45 14.33 6.73
C ALA A 226 5.97 14.27 6.35
N HIS A 227 5.20 13.35 6.95
CA HIS A 227 3.77 13.16 6.69
C HIS A 227 2.86 13.76 7.77
N GLY A 228 3.43 14.39 8.80
CA GLY A 228 2.65 15.14 9.79
C GLY A 228 2.10 14.29 10.94
N HIS A 229 2.61 13.08 11.14
CA HIS A 229 2.14 12.16 12.19
C HIS A 229 2.76 12.49 13.55
N ILE A 230 2.27 13.55 14.19
CA ILE A 230 2.78 14.04 15.49
C ILE A 230 2.72 12.97 16.60
N ASP A 231 1.68 12.13 16.63
CA ASP A 231 1.53 11.10 17.66
C ASP A 231 2.62 10.01 17.54
N VAL A 232 2.94 9.61 16.31
CA VAL A 232 4.07 8.72 16.02
C VAL A 232 5.38 9.38 16.42
N VAL A 233 5.59 10.66 16.07
CA VAL A 233 6.80 11.40 16.46
C VAL A 233 6.94 11.47 17.98
N ARG A 234 5.86 11.75 18.70
CA ARG A 234 5.83 11.77 20.16
C ARG A 234 6.19 10.40 20.74
N TYR A 235 5.57 9.33 20.23
CA TYR A 235 5.80 7.97 20.66
C TYR A 235 7.24 7.52 20.41
N LEU A 236 7.77 7.72 19.20
CA LEU A 236 9.16 7.38 18.89
C LEU A 236 10.13 8.17 19.77
N PHE A 237 9.85 9.45 20.01
CA PHE A 237 10.70 10.26 20.86
C PHE A 237 10.67 9.77 22.31
N SER A 238 9.50 9.47 22.90
CA SER A 238 9.42 8.93 24.27
C SER A 238 10.06 7.55 24.39
N PHE A 239 9.76 6.65 23.44
CA PHE A 239 10.27 5.28 23.43
C PHE A 239 11.81 5.23 23.42
N ILE A 240 12.45 6.15 22.70
CA ILE A 240 13.91 6.26 22.66
C ILE A 240 14.47 6.81 23.99
N HIS A 241 13.75 7.72 24.66
CA HIS A 241 14.20 8.30 25.94
C HIS A 241 14.15 7.28 27.08
N ASP A 242 13.15 6.40 27.08
CA ASP A 242 12.96 5.43 28.16
C ASP A 242 13.97 4.26 28.12
N ARG A 243 14.71 4.07 27.02
CA ARG A 243 15.53 2.86 26.81
C ARG A 243 17.04 3.00 26.96
N THR A 244 17.69 4.18 26.99
CA THR A 244 19.13 4.28 27.38
C THR A 244 19.65 5.70 27.73
N ASP A 245 20.44 5.77 28.82
CA ASP A 245 21.24 6.94 29.26
C ASP A 245 22.48 7.26 28.39
N ALA A 246 22.83 6.41 27.41
CA ALA A 246 24.02 6.57 26.57
C ALA A 246 23.72 7.03 25.11
N GLU A 247 22.48 6.95 24.64
CA GLU A 247 22.13 7.29 23.25
C GLU A 247 21.63 8.73 23.06
N GLN A 248 21.51 9.52 24.13
CA GLN A 248 20.99 10.89 24.14
C GLN A 248 21.64 11.81 23.07
N HIS A 249 22.94 11.63 22.79
CA HIS A 249 23.66 12.38 21.74
C HIS A 249 23.36 11.92 20.31
N ARG A 250 22.93 10.66 20.08
CA ARG A 250 22.53 10.17 18.74
C ARG A 250 21.10 10.61 18.39
N VAL A 251 20.23 10.82 19.36
CA VAL A 251 18.82 11.24 19.15
C VAL A 251 18.72 12.65 18.58
N ILE A 252 19.53 13.59 19.10
CA ILE A 252 19.58 14.98 18.62
C ILE A 252 20.05 15.03 17.16
N ALA A 253 21.09 14.26 16.80
CA ALA A 253 21.57 14.13 15.43
C ALA A 253 20.56 13.44 14.49
N ARG A 254 19.78 12.47 15.01
CA ARG A 254 18.73 11.76 14.25
C ARG A 254 17.51 12.63 13.98
N ALA A 255 17.16 13.55 14.88
CA ALA A 255 15.96 14.38 14.73
C ALA A 255 16.16 15.61 13.82
N SER A 256 17.40 15.97 13.45
CA SER A 256 17.66 17.09 12.53
C SER A 256 17.04 16.88 11.16
N PHE A 257 17.08 15.65 10.65
CA PHE A 257 16.49 15.32 9.35
C PHE A 257 14.96 15.31 9.44
N ALA A 258 14.40 14.71 10.50
CA ALA A 258 12.97 14.75 10.80
C ALA A 258 12.43 16.18 10.92
N MET A 259 13.09 17.06 11.68
CA MET A 259 12.69 18.47 11.81
C MET A 259 12.76 19.20 10.47
N THR A 260 13.78 18.91 9.66
CA THR A 260 13.89 19.46 8.30
C THR A 260 12.75 18.98 7.41
N LYS A 261 12.44 17.69 7.41
CA LYS A 261 11.33 17.13 6.63
C LYS A 261 9.97 17.68 7.06
N ALA A 262 9.69 17.74 8.36
CA ALA A 262 8.48 18.36 8.88
C ALA A 262 8.36 19.83 8.44
N ALA A 263 9.48 20.56 8.44
CA ALA A 263 9.49 21.95 8.03
C ALA A 263 9.19 22.12 6.54
N LEU A 264 9.77 21.27 5.67
CA LEU A 264 9.52 21.30 4.23
C LEU A 264 8.10 20.89 3.86
N SER A 265 7.47 20.00 4.63
CA SER A 265 6.11 19.53 4.43
C SER A 265 5.04 20.41 5.11
N GLY A 266 5.41 21.53 5.74
CA GLY A 266 4.44 22.46 6.35
C GLY A 266 3.96 22.09 7.77
N HIS A 267 4.56 21.09 8.43
CA HIS A 267 4.12 20.58 9.73
C HIS A 267 4.68 21.38 10.91
N ALA A 268 4.17 22.60 11.11
CA ALA A 268 4.64 23.53 12.14
C ALA A 268 4.55 22.95 13.57
N GLU A 269 3.55 22.12 13.88
CA GLU A 269 3.42 21.51 15.21
C GLU A 269 4.59 20.58 15.54
N ILE A 270 5.02 19.76 14.57
CA ILE A 270 6.16 18.84 14.73
C ILE A 270 7.46 19.64 14.88
N VAL A 271 7.63 20.70 14.08
CA VAL A 271 8.77 21.61 14.20
C VAL A 271 8.82 22.26 15.58
N GLY A 272 7.69 22.73 16.11
CA GLY A 272 7.61 23.28 17.46
C GLY A 272 7.88 22.23 18.54
N PHE A 273 7.40 21.00 18.37
CA PHE A 273 7.66 19.89 19.29
C PHE A 273 9.15 19.52 19.36
N LEU A 274 9.79 19.34 18.21
CA LEU A 274 11.22 19.03 18.11
C LEU A 274 12.08 20.22 18.56
N GLY A 275 11.67 21.44 18.23
CA GLY A 275 12.33 22.67 18.66
C GLY A 275 12.32 22.86 20.19
N ARG A 276 11.21 22.56 20.87
CA ARG A 276 11.14 22.56 22.35
C ARG A 276 12.10 21.57 23.01
N ARG A 277 12.49 20.52 22.28
CA ARG A 277 13.46 19.50 22.71
C ARG A 277 14.88 19.80 22.25
N GLN A 278 15.14 21.04 21.81
CA GLN A 278 16.45 21.51 21.38
C GLN A 278 17.02 20.75 20.16
N CYS A 279 16.17 20.10 19.36
CA CYS A 279 16.59 19.56 18.08
C CYS A 279 16.86 20.72 17.11
N THR A 280 17.96 20.64 16.38
CA THR A 280 18.34 21.65 15.39
C THR A 280 18.06 21.14 13.97
N PRO A 281 17.44 21.94 13.09
CA PRO A 281 17.28 21.57 11.69
C PRO A 281 18.63 21.64 10.95
N LEU A 282 18.66 21.21 9.70
CA LEU A 282 19.83 21.41 8.84
C LEU A 282 20.00 22.91 8.50
N ASN A 283 21.23 23.32 8.17
CA ASN A 283 21.53 24.72 7.86
C ASN A 283 20.76 25.25 6.64
N SER A 284 20.44 24.37 5.66
CA SER A 284 19.69 24.74 4.46
C SER A 284 18.19 24.92 4.73
N THR A 285 17.65 24.30 5.79
CA THR A 285 16.21 24.20 6.05
C THR A 285 15.52 25.55 6.07
N LEU A 286 16.17 26.59 6.61
CA LEU A 286 15.61 27.94 6.64
C LEU A 286 15.36 28.49 5.23
N LEU A 287 16.32 28.31 4.31
CA LEU A 287 16.21 28.78 2.93
C LEU A 287 15.19 27.96 2.15
N ASP A 288 15.15 26.65 2.41
CA ASP A 288 14.23 25.73 1.75
C ASP A 288 12.78 26.00 2.17
N VAL A 289 12.53 26.30 3.45
CA VAL A 289 11.19 26.71 3.94
C VAL A 289 10.74 28.04 3.35
N VAL A 290 11.67 29.00 3.21
CA VAL A 290 11.38 30.25 2.49
C VAL A 290 11.05 29.96 1.02
N ALA A 291 11.73 29.00 0.40
CA ALA A 291 11.44 28.59 -0.96
C ALA A 291 10.08 27.88 -1.08
N ALA A 292 9.65 27.11 -0.09
CA ALA A 292 8.34 26.45 -0.04
C ALA A 292 7.19 27.44 0.24
N GLY A 293 7.40 28.42 1.11
CA GLY A 293 6.38 29.43 1.44
C GLY A 293 5.68 29.27 2.77
N GLU A 294 6.16 28.38 3.63
CA GLU A 294 5.46 28.00 4.85
C GLU A 294 5.74 29.01 5.98
N LEU A 295 4.99 30.12 5.99
CA LEU A 295 5.18 31.20 6.98
C LEU A 295 5.02 30.70 8.43
N GLN A 296 4.09 29.77 8.69
CA GLN A 296 3.85 29.26 10.03
C GLN A 296 5.01 28.38 10.53
N VAL A 297 5.55 27.53 9.65
CA VAL A 297 6.78 26.77 9.93
C VAL A 297 7.95 27.73 10.16
N LEU A 298 8.09 28.76 9.34
CA LEU A 298 9.18 29.73 9.45
C LEU A 298 9.16 30.46 10.80
N LYS A 299 7.98 30.78 11.33
CA LYS A 299 7.82 31.36 12.67
C LYS A 299 8.32 30.40 13.75
N GLU A 300 7.91 29.14 13.70
CA GLU A 300 8.36 28.11 14.66
C GLU A 300 9.87 27.86 14.56
N LEU A 301 10.42 27.79 13.34
CA LEU A 301 11.87 27.70 13.13
C LEU A 301 12.60 28.90 13.72
N CYS A 302 12.15 30.12 13.47
CA CYS A 302 12.79 31.33 14.02
C CYS A 302 12.69 31.42 15.56
N ARG A 303 11.74 30.71 16.17
CA ARG A 303 11.53 30.65 17.62
C ARG A 303 12.49 29.69 18.32
N TYR A 304 12.74 28.52 17.73
CA TYR A 304 13.51 27.44 18.38
C TYR A 304 14.84 27.11 17.71
N SER A 305 15.00 27.40 16.43
CA SER A 305 16.21 27.09 15.69
C SER A 305 17.21 28.23 15.75
N ASN A 306 18.44 27.85 16.03
CA ASN A 306 19.59 28.68 15.82
C ASN A 306 20.34 28.36 14.50
N GLU A 307 19.69 27.91 13.43
CA GLU A 307 20.37 27.61 12.17
C GLU A 307 19.88 28.43 10.97
N GLY A 308 20.82 28.79 10.07
CA GLY A 308 20.57 29.42 8.77
C GLY A 308 20.54 30.95 8.74
N CYS A 309 21.02 31.59 7.67
CA CYS A 309 21.15 33.05 7.62
C CYS A 309 19.81 33.80 7.35
N LEU A 310 19.33 34.59 8.34
CA LEU A 310 18.11 35.39 8.19
C LEU A 310 18.19 36.48 7.10
N VAL A 311 19.38 37.04 6.87
CA VAL A 311 19.58 38.07 5.82
C VAL A 311 19.45 37.45 4.43
N GLU A 312 20.04 36.28 4.22
CA GLU A 312 19.95 35.52 2.98
C GLU A 312 18.52 35.01 2.74
N ALA A 313 17.90 34.46 3.78
CA ALA A 313 16.49 34.06 3.77
C ALA A 313 15.58 35.22 3.32
N ARG A 314 15.80 36.44 3.83
CA ARG A 314 15.02 37.62 3.41
C ARG A 314 15.27 38.00 1.95
N ARG A 315 16.52 37.94 1.47
CA ARG A 315 16.83 38.21 0.05
C ARG A 315 16.13 37.20 -0.84
N ARG A 316 16.19 35.91 -0.48
CA ARG A 316 15.51 34.83 -1.20
C ARG A 316 14.00 35.02 -1.22
N ALA A 317 13.40 35.39 -0.09
CA ALA A 317 11.96 35.69 0.00
C ALA A 317 11.55 36.83 -0.95
N LYS A 318 12.34 37.92 -1.00
CA LYS A 318 12.10 39.02 -1.94
C LYS A 318 12.23 38.59 -3.40
N ALA A 319 13.27 37.80 -3.72
CA ALA A 319 13.49 37.31 -5.08
C ALA A 319 12.36 36.38 -5.55
N LEU A 320 11.72 35.64 -4.64
CA LEU A 320 10.58 34.77 -4.91
C LEU A 320 9.21 35.47 -4.79
N GLY A 321 9.17 36.79 -4.53
CA GLY A 321 7.91 37.54 -4.40
C GLY A 321 7.10 37.27 -3.12
N ARG A 322 7.68 36.64 -2.10
CA ARG A 322 7.00 36.28 -0.83
C ARG A 322 7.04 37.45 0.17
N ALA A 323 6.13 38.40 -0.02
CA ALA A 323 6.12 39.67 0.73
C ALA A 323 5.87 39.50 2.24
N ASP A 324 4.98 38.57 2.60
CA ASP A 324 4.63 38.19 3.98
C ASP A 324 5.84 37.64 4.76
N ILE A 325 6.58 36.72 4.14
CA ILE A 325 7.81 36.14 4.70
C ILE A 325 8.91 37.18 4.77
N ALA A 326 9.07 38.02 3.75
CA ALA A 326 10.06 39.09 3.75
C ALA A 326 9.77 40.14 4.85
N ALA A 327 8.49 40.47 5.07
CA ALA A 327 8.04 41.35 6.15
C ALA A 327 8.30 40.73 7.53
N PHE A 328 7.93 39.46 7.72
CA PHE A 328 8.22 38.74 8.96
C PHE A 328 9.72 38.69 9.25
N LEU A 329 10.55 38.27 8.29
CA LEU A 329 12.01 38.21 8.46
C LEU A 329 12.62 39.58 8.75
N ARG A 330 12.06 40.68 8.20
CA ARG A 330 12.49 42.04 8.54
C ARG A 330 12.30 42.35 10.03
N THR A 331 11.21 41.89 10.65
CA THR A 331 10.98 42.07 12.10
C THR A 331 11.98 41.29 12.96
N GLN A 332 12.53 40.19 12.43
CA GLN A 332 13.48 39.33 13.13
C GLN A 332 14.95 39.74 12.96
N ILE A 333 15.26 40.65 12.04
CA ILE A 333 16.61 41.11 11.74
C ILE A 333 16.91 42.41 12.49
N LEU A 334 18.02 42.43 13.24
CA LEU A 334 18.49 43.64 13.92
C LEU A 334 18.72 44.78 12.90
N PRO A 335 18.30 46.02 13.20
CA PRO A 335 18.50 47.18 12.32
C PRO A 335 19.97 47.43 11.96
N THR A 336 20.91 46.99 12.80
CA THR A 336 22.37 47.14 12.62
C THR A 336 23.02 46.02 11.79
N ALA A 337 22.26 45.00 11.36
CA ALA A 337 22.77 43.90 10.54
C ALA A 337 22.73 44.26 9.04
N TRP A 338 23.70 45.06 8.57
CA TRP A 338 23.69 45.62 7.21
C TRP A 338 24.33 44.71 6.16
N ALA A 339 25.25 43.84 6.55
CA ALA A 339 25.96 42.96 5.62
C ALA A 339 26.15 41.56 6.18
N CYS A 340 25.81 40.57 5.35
CA CYS A 340 26.06 39.17 5.62
C CYS A 340 27.41 38.77 5.02
N SER A 341 28.34 38.25 5.82
CA SER A 341 29.66 37.81 5.33
C SER A 341 29.70 36.30 5.11
N LEU A 342 30.23 35.84 3.97
CA LEU A 342 30.38 34.42 3.64
C LEU A 342 31.10 33.60 4.75
N HIS A 343 32.11 34.17 5.41
CA HIS A 343 32.84 33.51 6.51
C HIS A 343 31.99 33.18 7.75
N ARG A 344 30.79 33.76 7.88
CA ARG A 344 29.85 33.47 8.97
C ARG A 344 28.80 32.42 8.59
N HIS A 345 28.75 31.99 7.32
CA HIS A 345 27.81 30.96 6.85
C HIS A 345 28.29 29.54 7.17
N SER A 346 29.57 29.35 7.45
CA SER A 346 30.17 28.03 7.77
C SER A 346 30.05 27.63 9.24
N ARG A 347 29.43 28.46 10.09
CA ARG A 347 29.26 28.20 11.53
C ARG A 347 27.78 28.30 11.92
N SER A 348 27.35 27.44 12.83
CA SER A 348 25.96 27.37 13.33
C SER A 348 25.47 28.68 13.97
N GLY A 349 24.24 29.12 13.66
CA GLY A 349 23.64 30.38 14.20
C GLY A 349 22.83 31.23 13.19
N PRO A 350 21.53 31.58 13.39
CA PRO A 350 20.78 32.36 12.40
C PRO A 350 20.91 33.86 12.60
N ARG A 351 21.29 34.22 13.83
CA ARG A 351 21.52 35.55 14.35
C ARG A 351 23.03 35.85 14.41
N ARG A 352 23.91 34.92 14.01
CA ARG A 352 25.37 35.17 14.00
C ARG A 352 25.78 36.20 12.94
N CYS A 353 25.10 36.21 11.79
CA CYS A 353 25.25 37.28 10.81
C CYS A 353 24.71 38.63 11.31
N GLN A 354 24.00 38.66 12.44
CA GLN A 354 23.50 39.88 13.10
C GLN A 354 24.42 40.40 14.20
N ARG A 355 25.45 39.65 14.63
CA ARG A 355 26.45 40.14 15.60
C ARG A 355 27.37 41.17 14.95
N LYS A 356 27.66 42.29 15.61
CA LYS A 356 28.73 43.21 15.15
C LYS A 356 30.06 42.44 15.03
N PRO A 357 30.93 42.71 14.03
CA PRO A 357 32.32 42.27 14.12
C PRO A 357 32.90 42.76 15.45
N LYS A 358 33.60 41.90 16.19
CA LYS A 358 34.34 42.33 17.39
C LYS A 358 35.43 43.30 16.92
N GLY A 359 35.39 44.54 17.41
CA GLY A 359 36.34 45.59 17.07
C GLY A 359 35.90 46.47 15.90
N ILE A 360 35.18 47.55 16.23
CA ILE A 360 35.36 48.86 15.60
C ILE A 360 35.65 49.81 16.76
#